data_AF-M6BXF3-F1
#
_entry.id   AF-M6BXF3-F1
#
_cell.length_a   1.000
_cell.length_b   1.000
_cell.length_c   1.000
_cell.angle_alpha   90.00
_cell.angle_beta   90.00
_cell.angle_gamma   90.00
#
_symmetry.space_group_name_H-M   'P 1'
#
loop_
_entity.id
_entity.type
_entity.pdbx_description
1 polymer ?
#
loop_
_entity_poly.entity_id
_entity_poly.type
_entity_poly.pdbx_seq_one_letter_code
_entity_poly.pdbx_strand_id
1 'polypeptide(L)'
;MTKEISTRPELIRCDDCRYLTSRLSYTPLHHFKLPMWMFGYVLYESLIQHPKVVTSTELSKRLRISYKAAALLKKRFQCFASDQLPKYKQLTFDALDNEFKGFTLPPNENTDISEIMENRPYVSADTMALFSASQRANGGRKRYRHGGATASIYLSEALGGRQVGTLVHTIGIKKGPVFFNSVPNQKAKTLGPIIKDHLPLHIPLMTDEGFPFLYQIYPNHRSVNHSARSKDIRYKWAKDRWSKNGVHNQVAEGFQRLLKTAFASYYYIRPENSTRYLNEFSFLKNAQVFGLDVLVGGDSGGCWKGNLFSVESGKPKAVGIREKKFRFK
;
A
#
# COMPACT_ATOMS: atom_id res chain seq x y z
N MET A 1 -8.53 -23.21 -22.22
CA MET A 1 -9.87 -23.62 -21.70
C MET A 1 -10.80 -22.45 -21.89
N THR A 2 -11.75 -22.55 -22.82
CA THR A 2 -12.47 -21.38 -23.37
C THR A 2 -13.97 -21.59 -23.47
N LYS A 3 -14.46 -22.84 -23.43
CA LYS A 3 -15.87 -23.14 -23.65
C LYS A 3 -16.68 -23.05 -22.37
N GLU A 4 -17.58 -22.07 -22.35
CA GLU A 4 -18.55 -21.86 -21.28
C GLU A 4 -19.68 -22.90 -21.35
N ILE A 5 -20.23 -23.24 -20.20
CA ILE A 5 -21.36 -24.16 -20.06
C ILE A 5 -22.56 -23.34 -19.62
N SER A 6 -23.56 -23.22 -20.50
CA SER A 6 -24.75 -22.38 -20.27
C SER A 6 -25.47 -22.67 -18.96
N THR A 7 -25.50 -23.94 -18.54
CA THR A 7 -26.15 -24.39 -17.30
C THR A 7 -25.30 -24.22 -16.05
N ARG A 8 -23.98 -24.02 -16.20
CA ARG A 8 -23.00 -23.96 -15.10
C ARG A 8 -21.94 -22.89 -15.37
N PRO A 9 -22.25 -21.61 -15.12
CA PRO A 9 -21.37 -20.49 -15.47
C PRO A 9 -20.02 -20.50 -14.73
N GLU A 10 -19.95 -21.20 -13.60
CA GLU A 10 -18.73 -21.37 -12.81
C GLU A 10 -17.78 -22.45 -13.37
N LEU A 11 -18.23 -23.26 -14.34
CA LEU A 11 -17.41 -24.28 -14.98
C LEU A 11 -16.99 -23.84 -16.37
N ILE A 12 -15.75 -24.16 -16.70
CA ILE A 12 -15.18 -23.99 -18.04
C ILE A 12 -14.66 -25.34 -18.52
N ARG A 13 -14.82 -25.58 -19.83
CA ARG A 13 -14.40 -26.82 -20.46
C ARG A 13 -13.25 -26.57 -21.42
N CYS A 14 -12.31 -27.52 -21.47
CA CYS A 14 -11.35 -27.59 -22.55
C CYS A 14 -12.04 -28.01 -23.85
N ASP A 15 -11.71 -27.36 -24.97
CA ASP A 15 -12.32 -27.69 -26.26
C ASP A 15 -11.81 -29.03 -26.80
N ASP A 16 -10.53 -29.35 -26.60
CA ASP A 16 -9.90 -30.56 -27.15
C ASP A 16 -10.19 -31.79 -26.29
N CYS A 17 -9.75 -31.77 -25.02
CA CYS A 17 -9.83 -32.95 -24.14
C CYS A 17 -11.14 -33.04 -23.33
N ARG A 18 -12.06 -32.08 -23.49
CA ARG A 18 -13.34 -31.98 -22.76
C ARG A 18 -13.22 -31.93 -21.23
N TYR A 19 -12.01 -31.78 -20.69
CA TYR A 19 -11.76 -31.65 -19.26
C TYR A 19 -12.51 -30.44 -18.69
N LEU A 20 -13.13 -30.63 -17.52
CA LEU A 20 -13.95 -29.65 -16.82
C LEU A 20 -13.18 -29.10 -15.62
N THR A 21 -13.11 -27.78 -15.50
CA THR A 21 -12.59 -27.12 -14.30
C THR A 21 -13.48 -25.96 -13.88
N SER A 22 -13.38 -25.53 -12.63
CA SER A 22 -14.03 -24.31 -12.17
C SER A 22 -13.23 -23.07 -12.61
N ARG A 23 -13.93 -22.00 -12.98
CA ARG A 23 -13.34 -20.65 -13.18
C ARG A 23 -12.68 -20.11 -11.92
N LEU A 24 -13.03 -20.66 -10.76
CA LEU A 24 -12.47 -20.29 -9.46
C LEU A 24 -11.27 -21.15 -9.07
N SER A 25 -11.01 -22.24 -9.80
CA SER A 25 -9.85 -23.11 -9.57
C SER A 25 -8.56 -22.30 -9.66
N TYR A 26 -7.63 -22.57 -8.74
CA TYR A 26 -6.33 -21.88 -8.65
C TYR A 26 -6.40 -20.35 -8.46
N THR A 27 -7.53 -19.84 -7.98
CA THR A 27 -7.69 -18.43 -7.58
C THR A 27 -7.89 -18.33 -6.06
N PRO A 28 -7.86 -17.12 -5.47
CA PRO A 28 -8.31 -16.89 -4.09
C PRO A 28 -9.72 -17.39 -3.77
N LEU A 29 -10.54 -17.64 -4.80
CA LEU A 29 -11.90 -18.19 -4.69
C LEU A 29 -11.95 -19.70 -4.91
N HIS A 30 -10.80 -20.39 -4.88
CA HIS A 30 -10.78 -21.84 -5.01
C HIS A 30 -11.62 -22.52 -3.91
N HIS A 31 -12.51 -23.42 -4.34
CA HIS A 31 -13.53 -24.08 -3.50
C HIS A 31 -14.39 -23.09 -2.69
N PHE A 32 -14.70 -21.92 -3.24
CA PHE A 32 -15.62 -20.97 -2.60
C PHE A 32 -17.03 -21.56 -2.53
N LYS A 33 -17.61 -21.57 -1.33
CA LYS A 33 -18.92 -22.20 -1.03
C LYS A 33 -20.04 -21.18 -0.82
N LEU A 34 -19.69 -19.91 -0.64
CA LEU A 34 -20.67 -18.85 -0.48
C LEU A 34 -21.09 -18.34 -1.87
N PRO A 35 -22.29 -17.74 -2.00
CA PRO A 35 -22.69 -17.09 -3.24
C PRO A 35 -21.65 -16.04 -3.68
N MET A 36 -21.32 -16.03 -4.98
CA MET A 36 -20.29 -15.15 -5.56
C MET A 36 -20.53 -13.67 -5.27
N TRP A 37 -21.81 -13.25 -5.25
CA TRP A 37 -22.18 -11.86 -4.95
C TRP A 37 -21.69 -11.40 -3.58
N MET A 38 -21.50 -12.30 -2.60
CA MET A 38 -20.95 -11.92 -1.29
C MET A 38 -19.51 -11.46 -1.40
N PHE A 39 -18.70 -12.07 -2.28
CA PHE A 39 -17.35 -11.59 -2.54
C PHE A 39 -17.37 -10.22 -3.25
N GLY A 40 -18.25 -10.07 -4.24
CA GLY A 40 -18.50 -8.78 -4.90
C GLY A 40 -18.92 -7.69 -3.91
N TYR A 41 -19.76 -8.04 -2.94
CA TYR A 41 -20.18 -7.16 -1.84
C TYR A 41 -18.99 -6.70 -1.00
N VAL A 42 -18.09 -7.62 -0.59
CA VAL A 42 -16.88 -7.25 0.17
C VAL A 42 -15.99 -6.29 -0.62
N LEU A 43 -15.74 -6.58 -1.89
CA LEU A 43 -14.94 -5.73 -2.78
C LEU A 43 -15.55 -4.33 -2.89
N TYR A 44 -16.84 -4.25 -3.22
CA TYR A 44 -17.58 -3.01 -3.39
C TYR A 44 -17.60 -2.16 -2.12
N GLU A 45 -17.98 -2.75 -0.98
CA GLU A 45 -18.02 -2.04 0.30
C GLU A 45 -16.64 -1.54 0.74
N SER A 46 -15.60 -2.34 0.49
CA SER A 46 -14.24 -1.99 0.86
C SER A 46 -13.69 -0.84 0.00
N LEU A 47 -14.10 -0.73 -1.27
CA LEU A 47 -13.76 0.40 -2.15
C LEU A 47 -14.44 1.71 -1.74
N ILE A 48 -15.74 1.63 -1.39
CA ILE A 48 -16.51 2.82 -0.99
C ILE A 48 -16.09 3.33 0.38
N GLN A 49 -15.84 2.44 1.33
CA GLN A 49 -15.54 2.84 2.70
C GLN A 49 -14.08 3.27 2.88
N HIS A 50 -13.18 2.97 1.95
CA HIS A 50 -11.78 3.38 2.05
C HIS A 50 -11.66 4.91 2.24
N PRO A 51 -10.95 5.39 3.28
CA PRO A 51 -9.87 4.72 4.02
C PRO A 51 -10.30 3.89 5.24
N LYS A 52 -11.59 3.77 5.57
CA LYS A 52 -12.04 2.82 6.60
C LYS A 52 -11.88 1.38 6.09
N VAL A 53 -11.43 0.49 6.98
CA VAL A 53 -11.36 -0.95 6.71
C VAL A 53 -12.66 -1.67 7.09
N VAL A 54 -13.10 -2.59 6.24
CA VAL A 54 -14.26 -3.44 6.55
C VAL A 54 -13.79 -4.67 7.34
N THR A 55 -14.27 -4.84 8.57
CA THR A 55 -13.83 -5.93 9.46
C THR A 55 -14.64 -7.22 9.25
N SER A 56 -14.08 -8.37 9.64
CA SER A 56 -14.82 -9.65 9.62
C SER A 56 -16.08 -9.62 10.47
N THR A 57 -16.07 -8.89 11.58
CA THR A 57 -17.23 -8.68 12.46
C THR A 57 -18.33 -7.89 11.74
N GLU A 58 -17.95 -6.83 11.03
CA GLU A 58 -18.88 -6.05 10.23
C GLU A 58 -19.48 -6.89 9.09
N LEU A 59 -18.63 -7.64 8.36
CA LEU A 59 -19.09 -8.55 7.30
C LEU A 59 -20.07 -9.61 7.81
N SER A 60 -19.77 -10.22 8.97
CA SER A 60 -20.66 -11.22 9.58
C SER A 60 -22.05 -10.66 9.88
N LYS A 61 -22.12 -9.44 10.43
CA LYS A 61 -23.39 -8.76 10.72
C LYS A 61 -24.15 -8.38 9.45
N ARG A 62 -23.47 -7.77 8.47
CA ARG A 62 -24.12 -7.29 7.24
C ARG A 62 -24.60 -8.42 6.33
N LEU A 63 -23.80 -9.48 6.19
CA LEU A 63 -24.12 -10.64 5.34
C LEU A 63 -24.94 -11.72 6.06
N ARG A 64 -25.17 -11.57 7.37
CA ARG A 64 -25.85 -12.56 8.23
C ARG A 64 -25.24 -13.97 8.12
N ILE A 65 -23.91 -14.02 8.06
CA ILE A 65 -23.13 -15.28 8.03
C ILE A 65 -22.35 -15.43 9.33
N SER A 66 -21.94 -16.66 9.65
CA SER A 66 -21.10 -16.92 10.82
C SER A 66 -19.79 -16.13 10.75
N TYR A 67 -19.24 -15.76 11.91
CA TYR A 67 -17.96 -15.05 11.97
C TYR A 67 -16.84 -15.80 11.25
N LYS A 68 -16.80 -17.13 11.36
CA LYS A 68 -15.82 -17.98 10.68
C LYS A 68 -15.92 -17.86 9.15
N ALA A 69 -17.14 -17.85 8.62
CA ALA A 69 -17.38 -17.66 7.18
C ALA A 69 -16.95 -16.25 6.73
N ALA A 70 -17.31 -15.21 7.50
CA ALA A 70 -16.91 -13.83 7.21
C ALA A 70 -15.39 -13.62 7.28
N ALA A 71 -14.71 -14.23 8.26
CA ALA A 71 -13.26 -14.16 8.39
C ALA A 71 -12.55 -14.86 7.23
N LEU A 72 -13.07 -16.01 6.77
CA LEU A 72 -12.52 -16.69 5.59
C LEU A 72 -12.77 -15.87 4.32
N LEU A 73 -13.96 -15.28 4.17
CA LEU A 73 -14.30 -14.39 3.06
C LEU A 73 -13.35 -13.18 3.01
N LYS A 74 -13.09 -12.56 4.16
CA LYS A 74 -12.13 -11.45 4.30
C LYS A 74 -10.72 -11.88 3.91
N LYS A 75 -10.27 -13.05 4.39
CA LYS A 75 -8.95 -13.58 4.06
C LYS A 75 -8.80 -13.84 2.55
N ARG A 76 -9.84 -14.35 1.89
CA ARG A 76 -9.86 -14.53 0.43
C ARG A 76 -9.77 -13.21 -0.31
N PHE A 77 -10.48 -12.18 0.15
CA PHE A 77 -10.36 -10.82 -0.40
C PHE A 77 -8.94 -10.26 -0.25
N GLN A 78 -8.30 -10.48 0.89
CA GLN A 78 -6.91 -10.09 1.11
C GLN A 78 -5.92 -10.82 0.21
N CYS A 79 -6.13 -12.11 -0.04
CA CYS A 79 -5.36 -12.86 -1.04
C CYS A 79 -5.55 -12.26 -2.43
N PHE A 80 -6.79 -12.01 -2.84
CA PHE A 80 -7.10 -11.36 -4.12
C PHE A 80 -6.40 -10.01 -4.27
N ALA A 81 -6.48 -9.15 -3.26
CA ALA A 81 -5.78 -7.86 -3.26
C ALA A 81 -4.26 -8.03 -3.41
N SER A 82 -3.68 -9.02 -2.72
CA SER A 82 -2.25 -9.32 -2.83
C SER A 82 -1.85 -9.79 -4.22
N ASP A 83 -2.68 -10.62 -4.86
CA ASP A 83 -2.42 -11.14 -6.20
C ASP A 83 -2.53 -10.04 -7.28
N GLN A 84 -3.37 -9.03 -7.07
CA GLN A 84 -3.55 -7.92 -8.02
C GLN A 84 -2.54 -6.77 -7.83
N LEU A 85 -2.00 -6.60 -6.62
CA LEU A 85 -1.11 -5.47 -6.29
C LEU A 85 0.13 -5.33 -7.20
N PRO A 86 0.78 -6.41 -7.67
CA PRO A 86 1.91 -6.32 -8.61
C PRO A 86 1.58 -5.56 -9.90
N LYS A 87 0.34 -5.63 -10.40
CA LYS A 87 -0.07 -4.87 -11.60
C LYS A 87 0.00 -3.37 -11.37
N TYR A 88 -0.54 -2.88 -10.24
CA TYR A 88 -0.45 -1.46 -9.88
C TYR A 88 0.99 -1.03 -9.61
N LYS A 89 1.81 -1.91 -9.02
CA LYS A 89 3.24 -1.66 -8.84
C LYS A 89 3.90 -1.41 -10.19
N GLN A 90 3.70 -2.30 -11.17
CA GLN A 90 4.28 -2.16 -12.50
C GLN A 90 3.83 -0.88 -13.19
N LEU A 91 2.53 -0.57 -13.17
CA LEU A 91 1.99 0.68 -13.74
C LEU A 91 2.60 1.92 -13.09
N THR A 92 2.81 1.89 -11.78
CA THR A 92 3.47 2.99 -11.07
C THR A 92 4.94 3.11 -11.47
N PHE A 93 5.65 1.99 -11.54
CA PHE A 93 7.05 1.94 -11.93
C PHE A 93 7.23 2.52 -13.33
N ASP A 94 6.48 2.02 -14.31
CA ASP A 94 6.57 2.44 -15.71
C ASP A 94 6.24 3.94 -15.87
N ALA A 95 5.25 4.44 -15.12
CA ALA A 95 4.89 5.85 -15.18
C ALA A 95 5.98 6.77 -14.60
N LEU A 96 6.58 6.38 -13.47
CA LEU A 96 7.69 7.13 -12.87
C LEU A 96 8.96 7.05 -13.73
N ASP A 97 9.22 5.89 -14.33
CA ASP A 97 10.38 5.65 -15.18
C ASP A 97 10.34 6.60 -16.39
N ASN A 98 9.19 6.67 -17.05
CA ASN A 98 8.94 7.56 -18.19
C ASN A 98 9.01 9.04 -17.80
N GLU A 99 8.38 9.44 -16.69
CA GLU A 99 8.34 10.84 -16.24
C GLU A 99 9.73 11.41 -15.91
N PHE A 100 10.57 10.59 -15.27
CA PHE A 100 11.89 11.02 -14.82
C PHE A 100 13.04 10.56 -15.73
N LYS A 101 12.74 10.06 -16.93
CA LYS A 101 13.78 9.58 -17.86
C LYS A 101 14.79 10.70 -18.16
N GLY A 102 16.06 10.46 -17.79
CA GLY A 102 17.14 11.44 -17.95
C GLY A 102 17.08 12.64 -16.99
N PHE A 103 16.22 12.58 -15.95
CA PHE A 103 16.09 13.62 -14.95
C PHE A 103 17.20 13.54 -13.90
N THR A 104 17.77 14.67 -13.53
CA THR A 104 18.78 14.78 -12.49
C THR A 104 18.55 16.01 -11.64
N LEU A 105 18.61 15.85 -10.32
CA LEU A 105 18.61 16.96 -9.39
C LEU A 105 19.99 17.64 -9.33
N PRO A 106 20.05 18.95 -9.01
CA PRO A 106 21.31 19.63 -8.77
C PRO A 106 22.13 18.90 -7.70
N PRO A 107 23.43 18.63 -7.87
CA PRO A 107 24.21 17.78 -6.95
C PRO A 107 24.31 18.35 -5.54
N ASN A 108 24.18 19.67 -5.37
CA ASN A 108 24.17 20.31 -4.07
C ASN A 108 22.83 20.08 -3.34
N GLU A 109 22.87 19.35 -2.23
CA GLU A 109 21.69 19.07 -1.39
C GLU A 109 21.08 20.33 -0.74
N ASN A 110 21.84 21.42 -0.64
CA ASN A 110 21.34 22.69 -0.11
C ASN A 110 20.65 23.57 -1.15
N THR A 111 20.60 23.14 -2.42
CA THR A 111 19.83 23.84 -3.46
C THR A 111 18.34 23.60 -3.26
N ASP A 112 17.53 24.66 -3.39
CA ASP A 112 16.07 24.55 -3.41
C ASP A 112 15.60 23.86 -4.69
N ILE A 113 14.86 22.77 -4.53
CA ILE A 113 14.30 22.00 -5.66
C ILE A 113 12.80 22.24 -5.85
N SER A 114 12.20 23.17 -5.09
CA SER A 114 10.75 23.42 -5.10
C SER A 114 10.22 23.73 -6.51
N GLU A 115 10.87 24.64 -7.23
CA GLU A 115 10.50 25.01 -8.61
C GLU A 115 10.70 23.86 -9.59
N ILE A 116 11.79 23.09 -9.44
CA ILE A 116 12.11 21.94 -10.31
C ILE A 116 11.04 20.82 -10.15
N MET A 117 10.48 20.69 -8.95
CA MET A 117 9.55 19.63 -8.58
C MET A 117 8.07 20.04 -8.60
N GLU A 118 7.72 21.31 -8.84
CA GLU A 118 6.38 21.87 -8.62
C GLU A 118 5.25 21.09 -9.32
N ASN A 119 5.51 20.61 -10.54
CA ASN A 119 4.53 19.89 -11.36
C ASN A 119 4.89 18.40 -11.60
N ARG A 120 5.81 17.86 -10.78
CA ARG A 120 6.29 16.48 -10.93
C ARG A 120 5.75 15.57 -9.82
N PRO A 121 5.71 14.25 -10.05
CA PRO A 121 5.33 13.30 -9.01
C PRO A 121 6.29 13.39 -7.84
N TYR A 122 5.76 13.67 -6.66
CA TYR A 122 6.56 13.77 -5.45
C TYR A 122 6.54 12.42 -4.72
N VAL A 123 7.67 11.71 -4.72
CA VAL A 123 7.80 10.36 -4.18
C VAL A 123 8.48 10.41 -2.82
N SER A 124 7.83 9.81 -1.82
CA SER A 124 8.37 9.75 -0.47
C SER A 124 8.39 8.33 0.08
N ALA A 125 9.40 8.00 0.86
CA ALA A 125 9.48 6.72 1.55
C ALA A 125 9.84 6.87 3.02
N ASP A 126 9.19 6.05 3.85
CA ASP A 126 9.39 6.11 5.30
C ASP A 126 9.05 4.78 5.99
N THR A 127 9.34 4.66 7.28
CA THR A 127 8.99 3.51 8.11
C THR A 127 8.34 3.92 9.42
N MET A 128 7.31 3.16 9.81
CA MET A 128 6.56 3.42 11.03
C MET A 128 6.19 2.13 11.74
N ALA A 129 6.33 2.10 13.07
CA ALA A 129 5.75 1.05 13.89
C ALA A 129 4.21 1.23 13.94
N LEU A 130 3.50 0.33 13.27
CA LEU A 130 2.03 0.28 13.24
C LEU A 130 1.47 -0.30 14.54
N PHE A 131 2.05 -1.43 14.97
CA PHE A 131 1.82 -2.02 16.29
C PHE A 131 3.16 -2.15 17.00
N SER A 132 3.24 -1.72 18.25
CA SER A 132 4.45 -1.80 19.08
C SER A 132 4.25 -2.70 20.29
N ALA A 133 5.32 -3.32 20.78
CA ALA A 133 5.37 -4.01 22.06
C ALA A 133 5.13 -3.01 23.20
N SER A 134 3.97 -3.10 23.85
CA SER A 134 3.66 -2.28 25.02
C SER A 134 4.56 -2.64 26.20
N GLN A 135 4.69 -1.75 27.20
CA GLN A 135 5.41 -2.07 28.44
C GLN A 135 4.80 -3.30 29.14
N ARG A 136 3.47 -3.44 29.09
CA ARG A 136 2.77 -4.63 29.60
C ARG A 136 3.15 -5.90 28.86
N ALA A 137 3.22 -5.85 27.52
CA ALA A 137 3.68 -6.98 26.72
C ALA A 137 5.15 -7.35 27.02
N ASN A 138 5.95 -6.36 27.44
CA ASN A 138 7.32 -6.53 27.92
C ASN A 138 7.43 -6.89 29.41
N GLY A 139 6.33 -7.11 30.13
CA GLY A 139 6.36 -7.41 31.57
C GLY A 139 7.04 -6.32 32.40
N GLY A 140 6.88 -5.04 32.01
CA GLY A 140 7.53 -3.90 32.65
C GLY A 140 9.02 -3.72 32.30
N ARG A 141 9.61 -4.61 31.50
CA ARG A 141 11.02 -4.56 31.14
C ARG A 141 11.33 -3.46 30.12
N LYS A 142 12.60 -3.03 30.10
CA LYS A 142 13.12 -2.13 29.06
C LYS A 142 12.99 -2.80 27.68
N ARG A 143 12.83 -1.97 26.64
CA ARG A 143 12.68 -2.42 25.26
C ARG A 143 13.89 -3.23 24.80
N TYR A 144 13.69 -4.00 23.73
CA TYR A 144 14.76 -4.67 23.01
C TYR A 144 15.91 -3.69 22.68
N ARG A 145 17.14 -4.19 22.64
CA ARG A 145 18.41 -3.48 22.95
C ARG A 145 18.85 -2.36 21.99
N HIS A 146 17.94 -1.74 21.24
CA HIS A 146 18.22 -0.62 20.35
C HIS A 146 17.18 0.48 20.55
N GLY A 147 17.54 1.75 20.39
CA GLY A 147 16.55 2.81 20.25
C GLY A 147 15.77 2.66 18.93
N GLY A 148 14.68 3.42 18.77
CA GLY A 148 13.99 3.55 17.49
C GLY A 148 12.86 2.57 17.21
N ALA A 149 12.28 2.67 16.00
CA ALA A 149 11.05 1.96 15.64
C ALA A 149 11.25 0.44 15.55
N THR A 150 12.40 -0.03 15.06
CA THR A 150 12.71 -1.47 14.97
C THR A 150 12.64 -2.12 16.36
N ALA A 151 13.29 -1.58 17.38
CA ALA A 151 13.24 -2.18 18.70
C ALA A 151 11.85 -2.14 19.35
N SER A 152 11.00 -1.19 18.94
CA SER A 152 9.64 -1.07 19.47
C SER A 152 8.73 -2.22 19.05
N ILE A 153 9.07 -2.99 18.01
CA ILE A 153 8.26 -4.11 17.53
C ILE A 153 8.70 -5.48 18.09
N TYR A 154 9.79 -5.53 18.85
CA TYR A 154 10.29 -6.75 19.48
C TYR A 154 10.10 -6.72 21.00
N LEU A 155 9.90 -7.89 21.59
CA LEU A 155 10.00 -8.05 23.04
C LEU A 155 11.44 -7.94 23.51
N SER A 156 11.65 -7.66 24.79
CA SER A 156 12.97 -7.71 25.42
C SER A 156 13.66 -9.07 25.22
N GLU A 157 15.00 -9.11 25.21
CA GLU A 157 15.79 -10.37 25.12
C GLU A 157 15.37 -11.39 26.19
N ALA A 158 15.11 -10.95 27.42
CA ALA A 158 14.64 -11.78 28.53
C ALA A 158 13.26 -12.42 28.31
N LEU A 159 12.52 -11.99 27.28
CA LEU A 159 11.23 -12.55 26.85
C LEU A 159 11.36 -13.27 25.49
N GLY A 160 12.58 -13.63 25.11
CA GLY A 160 12.88 -14.37 23.89
C GLY A 160 13.04 -13.50 22.64
N GLY A 161 13.01 -12.16 22.76
CA GLY A 161 13.32 -11.27 21.62
C GLY A 161 12.38 -11.39 20.42
N ARG A 162 11.18 -11.98 20.59
CA ARG A 162 10.25 -12.25 19.48
C ARG A 162 9.61 -10.97 18.94
N GLN A 163 9.32 -10.96 17.64
CA GLN A 163 8.54 -9.91 17.01
C GLN A 163 7.07 -10.03 17.45
N VAL A 164 6.53 -8.97 18.04
CA VAL A 164 5.10 -8.86 18.39
C VAL A 164 4.44 -7.64 17.77
N GLY A 165 5.24 -6.67 17.36
CA GLY A 165 4.80 -5.49 16.64
C GLY A 165 4.96 -5.63 15.13
N THR A 166 4.33 -4.72 14.40
CA THR A 166 4.45 -4.62 12.94
C THR A 166 5.13 -3.31 12.60
N LEU A 167 6.26 -3.38 11.91
CA LEU A 167 6.93 -2.23 11.30
C LEU A 167 6.53 -2.19 9.83
N VAL A 168 6.09 -1.03 9.37
CA VAL A 168 5.57 -0.83 8.02
C VAL A 168 6.49 0.13 7.29
N HIS A 169 7.02 -0.31 6.16
CA HIS A 169 7.65 0.55 5.18
C HIS A 169 6.60 1.07 4.20
N THR A 170 6.58 2.38 3.99
CA THR A 170 5.62 3.06 3.12
C THR A 170 6.39 3.67 1.97
N ILE A 171 5.94 3.40 0.75
CA ILE A 171 6.33 4.13 -0.47
C ILE A 171 5.07 4.81 -0.97
N GLY A 172 5.05 6.14 -0.98
CA GLY A 172 3.87 6.93 -1.33
C GLY A 172 4.20 8.02 -2.32
N ILE A 173 3.32 8.19 -3.32
CA ILE A 173 3.38 9.30 -4.27
C ILE A 173 2.29 10.32 -3.92
N LYS A 174 2.63 11.61 -3.92
CA LYS A 174 1.71 12.70 -3.58
C LYS A 174 0.48 12.66 -4.48
N LYS A 175 -0.72 12.61 -3.88
CA LYS A 175 -2.02 12.44 -4.57
C LYS A 175 -2.12 11.17 -5.44
N GLY A 176 -1.16 10.26 -5.36
CA GLY A 176 -1.06 9.07 -6.20
C GLY A 176 -1.19 7.76 -5.42
N PRO A 177 -0.58 6.68 -5.93
CA PRO A 177 -0.64 5.37 -5.29
C PRO A 177 0.27 5.26 -4.06
N VAL A 178 0.04 4.22 -3.27
CA VAL A 178 0.81 3.89 -2.07
C VAL A 178 1.03 2.39 -1.96
N PHE A 179 2.20 2.01 -1.44
CA PHE A 179 2.57 0.63 -1.18
C PHE A 179 3.08 0.49 0.25
N PHE A 180 2.42 -0.37 1.01
CA PHE A 180 2.78 -0.69 2.39
C PHE A 180 3.41 -2.09 2.47
N ASN A 181 4.64 -2.15 2.98
CA ASN A 181 5.39 -3.39 3.13
C ASN A 181 5.63 -3.69 4.60
N SER A 182 5.27 -4.90 5.06
CA SER A 182 5.63 -5.37 6.40
C SER A 182 7.10 -5.78 6.42
N VAL A 183 7.87 -5.18 7.32
CA VAL A 183 9.33 -5.38 7.39
C VAL A 183 9.78 -5.69 8.82
N PRO A 184 10.81 -6.52 9.00
CA PRO A 184 11.34 -6.82 10.34
C PRO A 184 12.22 -5.69 10.90
N ASN A 185 12.81 -4.84 10.07
CA ASN A 185 13.74 -3.79 10.50
C ASN A 185 13.96 -2.73 9.41
N GLN A 186 14.65 -1.64 9.78
CA GLN A 186 14.99 -0.53 8.89
C GLN A 186 16.36 -0.68 8.18
N LYS A 187 16.97 -1.87 8.17
CA LYS A 187 18.33 -2.04 7.62
C LYS A 187 18.32 -1.98 6.08
N ALA A 188 19.42 -1.52 5.50
CA ALA A 188 19.65 -1.46 4.06
C ALA A 188 19.38 -2.79 3.33
N LYS A 189 19.82 -3.91 3.93
CA LYS A 189 19.61 -5.26 3.39
C LYS A 189 18.11 -5.64 3.26
N THR A 190 17.26 -5.05 4.10
CA THR A 190 15.82 -5.30 4.12
C THR A 190 15.10 -4.34 3.18
N LEU A 191 15.37 -3.04 3.31
CA LEU A 191 14.61 -2.00 2.61
C LEU A 191 15.11 -1.73 1.19
N GLY A 192 16.42 -1.83 0.94
CA GLY A 192 17.02 -1.59 -0.38
C GLY A 192 16.38 -2.41 -1.51
N PRO A 193 16.25 -3.75 -1.37
CA PRO A 193 15.58 -4.57 -2.37
C PRO A 193 14.11 -4.20 -2.59
N ILE A 194 13.38 -3.87 -1.52
CA ILE A 194 11.96 -3.50 -1.61
C ILE A 194 11.80 -2.18 -2.38
N ILE A 195 12.60 -1.17 -2.04
CA ILE A 195 12.54 0.14 -2.70
C ILE A 195 12.92 0.01 -4.18
N LYS A 196 14.01 -0.73 -4.49
CA LYS A 196 14.46 -1.00 -5.86
C LYS A 196 13.42 -1.76 -6.70
N ASP A 197 12.66 -2.66 -6.09
CA ASP A 197 11.58 -3.39 -6.76
C ASP A 197 10.35 -2.51 -7.07
N HIS A 198 10.16 -1.40 -6.35
CA HIS A 198 9.00 -0.52 -6.51
C HIS A 198 9.30 0.75 -7.30
N LEU A 199 10.55 1.20 -7.34
CA LEU A 199 10.93 2.53 -7.81
C LEU A 199 12.11 2.48 -8.81
N PRO A 200 12.04 3.22 -9.93
CA PRO A 200 13.18 3.37 -10.85
C PRO A 200 14.32 4.16 -10.21
N LEU A 201 15.58 3.86 -10.58
CA LEU A 201 16.76 4.40 -9.90
C LEU A 201 16.98 5.91 -10.06
N HIS A 202 16.48 6.50 -11.15
CA HIS A 202 16.67 7.92 -11.48
C HIS A 202 15.58 8.83 -10.91
N ILE A 203 14.61 8.31 -10.17
CA ILE A 203 13.57 9.18 -9.60
C ILE A 203 14.11 10.01 -8.44
N PRO A 204 13.57 11.22 -8.23
CA PRO A 204 13.69 11.94 -6.96
C PRO A 204 12.97 11.19 -5.84
N LEU A 205 13.74 10.63 -4.90
CA LEU A 205 13.22 9.93 -3.74
C LEU A 205 13.47 10.76 -2.49
N MET A 206 12.40 11.16 -1.79
CA MET A 206 12.49 11.95 -0.57
C MET A 206 12.22 11.09 0.67
N THR A 207 13.10 11.15 1.66
CA THR A 207 12.94 10.39 2.91
C THR A 207 13.26 11.23 4.14
N ASP A 208 13.00 10.69 5.33
CA ASP A 208 13.66 11.14 6.56
C ASP A 208 15.15 10.70 6.53
N GLU A 209 15.96 11.18 7.48
CA GLU A 209 17.40 10.85 7.60
C GLU A 209 17.69 9.36 7.91
N GLY A 210 16.67 8.54 8.21
CA GLY A 210 16.81 7.13 8.56
C GLY A 210 17.31 6.19 7.44
N PHE A 211 17.64 6.73 6.26
CA PHE A 211 17.93 5.94 5.05
C PHE A 211 19.26 6.34 4.36
N PRO A 212 20.40 6.39 5.07
CA PRO A 212 21.66 6.87 4.50
C PRO A 212 22.19 6.00 3.35
N PHE A 213 21.80 4.72 3.29
CA PHE A 213 22.20 3.80 2.22
C PHE A 213 21.58 4.13 0.86
N LEU A 214 20.49 4.93 0.81
CA LEU A 214 19.83 5.27 -0.44
C LEU A 214 20.67 6.20 -1.31
N TYR A 215 21.54 7.02 -0.74
CA TYR A 215 22.47 7.89 -1.49
C TYR A 215 23.39 7.10 -2.44
N GLN A 216 23.69 5.84 -2.12
CA GLN A 216 24.52 4.97 -2.98
C GLN A 216 23.72 4.33 -4.13
N ILE A 217 22.39 4.35 -4.06
CA ILE A 217 21.50 3.62 -4.98
C ILE A 217 20.72 4.61 -5.87
N TYR A 218 20.27 5.72 -5.30
CA TYR A 218 19.43 6.73 -5.95
C TYR A 218 20.19 8.05 -6.00
N PRO A 219 20.75 8.44 -7.17
CA PRO A 219 21.50 9.69 -7.31
C PRO A 219 20.69 10.94 -6.96
N ASN A 220 19.38 10.88 -7.19
CA ASN A 220 18.44 11.96 -6.90
C ASN A 220 17.79 11.85 -5.50
N HIS A 221 18.33 11.01 -4.60
CA HIS A 221 17.84 10.90 -3.23
C HIS A 221 18.06 12.20 -2.44
N ARG A 222 17.06 12.58 -1.66
CA ARG A 222 17.13 13.72 -0.74
C ARG A 222 16.55 13.31 0.61
N SER A 223 17.16 13.76 1.70
CA SER A 223 16.68 13.49 3.05
C SER A 223 16.45 14.79 3.84
N VAL A 224 15.54 14.73 4.81
CA VAL A 224 15.26 15.84 5.74
C VAL A 224 15.35 15.34 7.17
N ASN A 225 16.01 16.13 8.01
CA ASN A 225 16.10 15.88 9.45
C ASN A 225 14.91 16.45 10.21
N HIS A 226 13.95 15.61 10.62
CA HIS A 226 12.83 16.06 11.45
C HIS A 226 13.18 16.23 12.94
N SER A 227 14.38 15.81 13.35
CA SER A 227 14.88 15.95 14.72
C SER A 227 15.77 17.18 14.89
N ALA A 228 16.08 17.90 13.82
CA ALA A 228 16.87 19.13 13.85
C ALA A 228 16.22 20.13 14.82
N ARG A 229 17.03 20.62 15.76
CA ARG A 229 16.62 21.62 16.76
C ARG A 229 16.98 23.01 16.28
N SER A 230 16.25 24.01 16.78
CA SER A 230 16.53 25.39 16.38
C SER A 230 17.96 25.80 16.73
N LYS A 231 18.59 26.53 15.80
CA LYS A 231 19.91 27.13 16.03
C LYS A 231 19.85 28.31 17.01
N ASP A 232 18.68 28.91 17.19
CA ASP A 232 18.48 29.96 18.18
C ASP A 232 18.44 29.37 19.59
N ILE A 233 19.32 29.86 20.46
CA ILE A 233 19.46 29.43 21.85
C ILE A 233 18.12 29.55 22.62
N ARG A 234 17.32 30.57 22.30
CA ARG A 234 16.01 30.80 22.92
C ARG A 234 15.01 29.68 22.64
N TYR A 235 15.15 29.01 21.49
CA TYR A 235 14.23 28.00 20.99
C TYR A 235 14.91 26.62 20.86
N LYS A 236 15.91 26.34 21.69
CA LYS A 236 16.71 25.09 21.65
C LYS A 236 15.87 23.80 21.66
N TRP A 237 14.67 23.83 22.27
CA TRP A 237 13.74 22.70 22.30
C TRP A 237 12.71 22.71 21.15
N ALA A 238 12.60 23.79 20.39
CA ALA A 238 11.78 23.83 19.19
C ALA A 238 12.44 23.00 18.08
N LYS A 239 11.60 22.30 17.30
CA LYS A 239 12.06 21.62 16.08
C LYS A 239 12.21 22.67 14.98
N ASP A 240 13.36 22.68 14.32
CA ASP A 240 13.75 23.76 13.42
C ASP A 240 13.06 23.68 12.06
N ARG A 241 12.69 22.48 11.58
CA ARG A 241 12.08 22.34 10.25
C ARG A 241 11.28 21.04 10.04
N TRP A 242 10.15 21.19 9.37
CA TRP A 242 9.29 20.11 8.83
C TRP A 242 9.54 19.83 7.33
N SER A 243 10.28 20.73 6.67
CA SER A 243 10.71 20.65 5.27
C SER A 243 11.95 21.50 5.08
N LYS A 244 12.80 21.22 4.09
CA LYS A 244 13.96 22.03 3.75
C LYS A 244 14.16 22.01 2.25
N ASN A 245 14.28 23.19 1.62
CA ASN A 245 14.65 23.32 0.21
C ASN A 245 13.74 22.52 -0.75
N GLY A 246 12.43 22.52 -0.50
CA GLY A 246 11.46 21.73 -1.25
C GLY A 246 11.41 20.23 -0.89
N VAL A 247 12.29 19.76 -0.01
CA VAL A 247 12.32 18.37 0.47
C VAL A 247 11.52 18.24 1.76
N HIS A 248 10.70 17.20 1.86
CA HIS A 248 9.90 16.78 3.02
C HIS A 248 9.44 15.31 2.90
N ASN A 249 9.04 14.68 4.00
CA ASN A 249 8.50 13.31 4.01
C ASN A 249 6.98 13.22 4.26
N GLN A 250 6.28 14.36 4.22
CA GLN A 250 4.87 14.48 4.64
C GLN A 250 3.90 13.56 3.89
N VAL A 251 4.23 13.14 2.67
CA VAL A 251 3.39 12.25 1.86
C VAL A 251 3.34 10.85 2.50
N ALA A 252 4.47 10.25 2.83
CA ALA A 252 4.54 8.96 3.51
C ALA A 252 3.90 9.04 4.90
N GLU A 253 4.19 10.09 5.68
CA GLU A 253 3.60 10.32 7.01
C GLU A 253 2.07 10.46 6.96
N GLY A 254 1.55 11.15 5.94
CA GLY A 254 0.11 11.30 5.72
C GLY A 254 -0.57 9.96 5.48
N PHE A 255 0.01 9.13 4.60
CA PHE A 255 -0.47 7.76 4.35
C PHE A 255 -0.38 6.86 5.58
N GLN A 256 0.72 6.94 6.32
CA GLN A 256 0.91 6.23 7.58
C GLN A 256 -0.12 6.61 8.65
N ARG A 257 -0.51 7.90 8.73
CA ARG A 257 -1.58 8.36 9.62
C ARG A 257 -2.91 7.74 9.24
N LEU A 258 -3.27 7.74 7.95
CA LEU A 258 -4.49 7.09 7.45
C LEU A 258 -4.49 5.59 7.80
N LEU A 259 -3.36 4.92 7.58
CA LEU A 259 -3.18 3.50 7.91
C LEU A 259 -3.41 3.24 9.41
N LYS A 260 -2.78 4.02 10.30
CA LYS A 260 -2.95 3.91 11.75
C LYS A 260 -4.42 4.06 12.17
N THR A 261 -5.08 5.11 11.68
CA THR A 261 -6.49 5.36 11.99
C THR A 261 -7.37 4.22 11.52
N ALA A 262 -7.17 3.72 10.30
CA ALA A 262 -7.94 2.62 9.77
C ALA A 262 -7.72 1.31 10.56
N PHE A 263 -6.46 0.98 10.85
CA PHE A 263 -6.08 -0.27 11.50
C PHE A 263 -6.41 -0.32 13.00
N ALA A 264 -6.72 0.82 13.62
CA ALA A 264 -7.31 0.85 14.96
C ALA A 264 -8.58 -0.02 15.06
N SER A 265 -9.34 -0.14 13.96
CA SER A 265 -10.54 -0.99 13.88
C SER A 265 -10.25 -2.49 14.09
N TYR A 266 -9.01 -2.92 13.85
CA TYR A 266 -8.59 -4.32 14.06
C TYR A 266 -8.06 -4.58 15.47
N TYR A 267 -7.84 -3.54 16.28
CA TYR A 267 -7.18 -3.56 17.59
C TYR A 267 -5.73 -4.07 17.59
N TYR A 268 -5.49 -5.27 17.07
CA TYR A 268 -4.17 -5.87 16.95
C TYR A 268 -4.17 -6.91 15.82
N ILE A 269 -3.15 -6.84 14.96
CA ILE A 269 -2.87 -7.86 13.95
C ILE A 269 -1.52 -8.48 14.27
N ARG A 270 -1.48 -9.81 14.29
CA ARG A 270 -0.22 -10.52 14.48
C ARG A 270 0.73 -10.24 13.30
N PRO A 271 2.03 -10.03 13.54
CA PRO A 271 2.99 -9.66 12.49
C PRO A 271 3.00 -10.63 11.30
N GLU A 272 2.78 -11.92 11.52
CA GLU A 272 2.79 -12.95 10.46
C GLU A 272 1.66 -12.78 9.45
N ASN A 273 0.57 -12.10 9.84
CA ASN A 273 -0.56 -11.83 8.96
C ASN A 273 -0.53 -10.41 8.36
N SER A 274 0.33 -9.53 8.87
CA SER A 274 0.33 -8.10 8.55
C SER A 274 0.39 -7.81 7.04
N THR A 275 1.22 -8.53 6.28
CA THR A 275 1.36 -8.37 4.82
C THR A 275 0.02 -8.41 4.09
N ARG A 276 -0.86 -9.35 4.45
CA ARG A 276 -2.17 -9.49 3.78
C ARG A 276 -3.09 -8.30 4.02
N TYR A 277 -3.06 -7.74 5.23
CA TYR A 277 -3.84 -6.55 5.58
C TYR A 277 -3.28 -5.28 4.94
N LEU A 278 -1.96 -5.14 4.90
CA LEU A 278 -1.29 -4.01 4.26
C LEU A 278 -1.49 -4.01 2.73
N ASN A 279 -1.41 -5.19 2.11
CA ASN A 279 -1.66 -5.36 0.68
C ASN A 279 -3.11 -5.01 0.33
N GLU A 280 -4.07 -5.42 1.15
CA GLU A 280 -5.47 -5.04 0.99
C GLU A 280 -5.64 -3.53 1.00
N PHE A 281 -5.05 -2.86 1.99
CA PHE A 281 -5.16 -1.41 2.13
C PHE A 281 -4.50 -0.66 0.96
N SER A 282 -3.32 -1.13 0.52
CA SER A 282 -2.62 -0.62 -0.66
C SER A 282 -3.45 -0.82 -1.93
N PHE A 283 -4.00 -2.02 -2.12
CA PHE A 283 -4.86 -2.36 -3.26
C PHE A 283 -6.07 -1.43 -3.37
N LEU A 284 -6.78 -1.20 -2.26
CA LEU A 284 -7.95 -0.33 -2.24
C LEU A 284 -7.59 1.11 -2.62
N LYS A 285 -6.49 1.64 -2.09
CA LYS A 285 -6.03 2.98 -2.45
C LYS A 285 -5.63 3.05 -3.93
N ASN A 286 -4.92 2.05 -4.42
CA ASN A 286 -4.44 2.03 -5.80
C ASN A 286 -5.57 1.81 -6.80
N ALA A 287 -6.61 1.06 -6.45
CA ALA A 287 -7.82 0.94 -7.24
C ALA A 287 -8.57 2.27 -7.38
N GLN A 288 -8.55 3.14 -6.37
CA GLN A 288 -9.10 4.50 -6.47
C GLN A 288 -8.28 5.41 -7.39
N VAL A 289 -6.98 5.14 -7.54
CA VAL A 289 -6.07 5.94 -8.37
C VAL A 289 -6.09 5.48 -9.82
N PHE A 290 -5.96 4.18 -10.06
CA PHE A 290 -5.82 3.59 -11.39
C PHE A 290 -7.14 3.09 -11.99
N GLY A 291 -8.17 2.88 -11.17
CA GLY A 291 -9.36 2.14 -11.59
C GLY A 291 -9.18 0.62 -11.51
N LEU A 292 -10.28 -0.12 -11.63
CA LEU A 292 -10.28 -1.59 -11.66
C LEU A 292 -10.19 -2.17 -13.07
N ASP A 293 -10.45 -1.36 -14.08
CA ASP A 293 -10.42 -1.72 -15.50
C ASP A 293 -9.03 -2.19 -15.95
N VAL A 294 -7.98 -1.58 -15.38
CA VAL A 294 -6.59 -2.00 -15.62
C VAL A 294 -6.28 -3.41 -15.12
N LEU A 295 -7.13 -4.00 -14.26
CA LEU A 295 -6.96 -5.39 -13.80
C LEU A 295 -7.51 -6.41 -14.81
N VAL A 296 -8.45 -6.00 -15.67
CA VAL A 296 -9.19 -6.85 -16.61
C VAL A 296 -8.52 -6.87 -17.99
N GLY A 297 -7.80 -5.82 -18.36
CA GLY A 297 -7.02 -5.77 -19.60
C GLY A 297 -5.85 -6.77 -19.57
N GLY A 298 -5.91 -7.82 -20.38
CA GLY A 298 -4.74 -8.62 -20.72
C GLY A 298 -3.95 -7.95 -21.84
N ASP A 299 -2.63 -7.84 -21.69
CA ASP A 299 -1.56 -7.71 -22.70
C ASP A 299 -1.86 -7.06 -24.07
N SER A 300 -2.80 -6.12 -24.16
CA SER A 300 -2.92 -5.22 -25.30
C SER A 300 -2.30 -3.90 -24.88
N GLY A 301 -1.08 -3.65 -25.35
CA GLY A 301 -0.26 -2.45 -25.13
C GLY A 301 -0.90 -1.15 -25.62
N GLY A 302 -2.02 -0.77 -25.02
CA GLY A 302 -2.59 0.56 -25.11
C GLY A 302 -1.80 1.49 -24.20
N CYS A 303 -0.85 2.19 -24.80
CA CYS A 303 -0.13 3.31 -24.20
C CYS A 303 -1.14 4.31 -23.61
N TRP A 304 -1.26 4.33 -22.27
CA TRP A 304 -2.01 5.37 -21.56
C TRP A 304 -1.25 6.69 -21.68
N LYS A 305 -1.49 7.44 -22.76
CA LYS A 305 -1.04 8.84 -22.96
C LYS A 305 -1.94 9.85 -22.22
N GLY A 306 -2.24 9.59 -20.95
CA GLY A 306 -2.89 10.55 -20.06
C GLY A 306 -1.95 10.86 -18.91
N ASN A 307 -1.70 12.13 -18.61
CA ASN A 307 -0.88 12.54 -17.46
C ASN A 307 -1.42 11.90 -16.18
N LEU A 308 -0.79 10.80 -15.74
CA LEU A 308 -1.17 9.98 -14.58
C LEU A 308 -1.24 10.81 -13.29
N PHE A 309 -0.58 11.97 -13.28
CA PHE A 309 -0.43 12.87 -12.14
C PHE A 309 -1.10 14.25 -12.36
N SER A 310 -1.88 14.43 -13.43
CA SER A 310 -2.63 15.68 -13.63
C SER A 310 -3.75 15.87 -12.60
N VAL A 311 -3.97 17.13 -12.22
CA VAL A 311 -4.89 17.62 -11.16
C VAL A 311 -6.35 17.18 -11.37
N GLU A 312 -6.73 16.75 -12.57
CA GLU A 312 -8.10 16.37 -12.93
C GLU A 312 -8.53 14.95 -12.47
N SER A 313 -7.61 14.10 -11.99
CA SER A 313 -7.93 12.74 -11.52
C SER A 313 -8.64 12.70 -10.15
N GLY A 314 -8.86 13.85 -9.51
CA GLY A 314 -9.44 13.98 -8.17
C GLY A 314 -10.96 13.86 -8.06
N LYS A 315 -11.70 13.68 -9.15
CA LYS A 315 -13.13 13.31 -9.05
C LYS A 315 -13.23 11.79 -9.10
N PRO A 316 -13.83 11.12 -8.09
CA PRO A 316 -14.22 9.74 -8.28
C PRO A 316 -15.15 9.72 -9.48
N LYS A 317 -14.69 9.18 -10.60
CA LYS A 317 -15.61 8.72 -11.65
C LYS A 317 -16.36 7.58 -10.97
N ALA A 318 -17.47 7.93 -10.33
CA ALA A 318 -18.51 6.97 -9.97
C ALA A 318 -18.66 6.06 -11.18
N VAL A 319 -18.51 4.77 -10.95
CA VAL A 319 -18.68 3.74 -11.96
C VAL A 319 -19.97 4.10 -12.71
N GLY A 320 -19.80 4.58 -13.94
CA GLY A 320 -20.90 4.94 -14.82
C GLY A 320 -21.59 3.66 -15.25
N ILE A 321 -22.40 3.11 -14.34
CA ILE A 321 -23.45 2.17 -14.68
C ILE A 321 -24.40 3.00 -15.54
N ARG A 322 -24.28 2.78 -16.86
CA ARG A 322 -25.17 3.28 -17.90
C ARG A 322 -26.58 3.51 -17.34
N GLU A 323 -27.02 4.75 -17.36
CA GLU A 323 -28.45 5.09 -17.42
C GLU A 323 -29.03 4.46 -18.68
N LYS A 324 -29.41 3.18 -18.61
CA LYS A 324 -30.46 2.66 -19.47
C LYS A 324 -31.76 2.86 -18.73
N LYS A 325 -32.41 3.99 -19.03
CA LYS A 325 -33.84 4.21 -18.80
C LYS A 325 -34.60 2.98 -19.32
N PHE A 326 -35.05 2.12 -18.41
CA PHE A 326 -36.17 1.22 -18.70
C PHE A 326 -37.42 2.11 -18.84
N ARG A 327 -37.86 2.33 -20.07
CA ARG A 327 -39.24 2.76 -20.32
C ARG A 327 -40.11 1.50 -20.29
N PHE A 328 -41.01 1.43 -19.33
CA PHE A 328 -42.15 0.54 -19.42
C PHE A 328 -43.01 0.96 -20.63
N LYS A 329 -43.30 0.00 -21.49
CA LYS A 329 -44.54 -0.06 -22.26
C LYS A 329 -45.16 -1.42 -21.97
#